data_AF-A0A7I6GXZ5-F1
#
_entry.id   AF-A0A7I6GXZ5-F1
#
_cell.length_a   1.000
_cell.length_b   1.000
_cell.length_c   1.000
_cell.angle_alpha   90.00
_cell.angle_beta   90.00
_cell.angle_gamma   90.00
#
_symmetry.space_group_name_H-M   'P 1'
#
loop_
_entity.id
_entity.type
_entity.pdbx_description
1 polymer ?
#
loop_
_entity_poly.entity_id
_entity_poly.type
_entity_poly.pdbx_seq_one_letter_code
_entity_poly.pdbx_strand_id
1 'polypeptide(L)'
;MKIINILFCIFLLLLNSCNSNDNDTLKNNAQQIKSRKNRDLSQKELPPQEKITLTSDEEKMFTSLVTAFKYTVEKLSENTNGCNNGDNGKCNNFFDWLSSTDTQKQKELAQAFTTAYNFLESKRQSKASGEDFDTYIKGAIDCKKNNQQLNNKYGDGNENEIEQYFRGVAGSIFTDKNDKDEIYKCLKDELLNDTTKHYEGLTTNWQN
;
A
#
# COMPACT_ATOMS: atom_id res chain seq x y z
N MET A 1 35.92 12.51 -14.27
CA MET A 1 34.73 11.79 -14.77
C MET A 1 33.49 12.56 -14.33
N LYS A 2 32.85 13.26 -15.27
CA LYS A 2 31.67 14.10 -15.06
C LYS A 2 30.78 13.93 -16.30
N ILE A 3 29.71 13.14 -16.21
CA ILE A 3 28.63 13.12 -17.20
C ILE A 3 27.31 13.10 -16.41
N ILE A 4 27.00 14.25 -15.81
CA ILE A 4 25.67 14.61 -15.32
C ILE A 4 25.50 16.07 -15.75
N ASN A 5 24.86 16.31 -16.90
CA ASN A 5 24.09 17.54 -17.16
C ASN A 5 23.38 17.65 -18.52
N ILE A 6 23.33 16.62 -19.37
CA ILE A 6 22.75 16.79 -20.72
C ILE A 6 21.25 16.42 -20.79
N LEU A 7 20.65 15.84 -19.74
CA LEU A 7 19.22 15.46 -19.78
C LEU A 7 18.26 16.59 -19.33
N PHE A 8 18.76 17.66 -18.73
CA PHE A 8 17.92 18.76 -18.22
C PHE A 8 17.57 19.81 -19.29
N CYS A 9 18.24 19.80 -20.44
CA CYS A 9 18.02 20.78 -21.51
C CYS A 9 16.85 20.44 -22.45
N ILE A 10 16.35 19.19 -22.45
CA ILE A 10 15.29 18.75 -23.37
C ILE A 10 13.89 19.13 -22.84
N PHE A 11 13.73 19.29 -21.52
CA PHE A 11 12.43 19.64 -20.91
C PHE A 11 12.00 21.10 -21.16
N LEU A 12 12.92 22.01 -21.48
CA LEU A 12 12.60 23.42 -21.72
C LEU A 12 12.09 23.71 -23.14
N LEU A 13 12.27 22.78 -24.08
CA LEU A 13 11.85 22.99 -25.48
C LEU A 13 10.38 22.63 -25.74
N LEU A 14 9.69 21.96 -24.81
CA LEU A 14 8.29 21.55 -24.98
C LEU A 14 7.26 22.51 -24.37
N LEU A 15 7.68 23.66 -23.81
CA LEU A 15 6.78 24.66 -23.19
C LEU A 15 6.60 25.95 -24.01
N ASN A 16 7.08 26.01 -25.25
CA ASN A 16 6.89 27.17 -26.15
C ASN A 16 6.02 26.89 -27.38
N SER A 17 5.32 25.76 -27.44
CA SER A 17 4.35 25.48 -28.51
C SER A 17 2.92 25.71 -28.04
N CYS A 18 2.55 26.97 -27.81
CA CYS A 18 1.17 27.46 -27.85
C CYS A 18 1.18 29.00 -27.86
N ASN A 19 1.38 29.59 -29.04
CA ASN A 19 0.75 30.88 -29.34
C ASN A 19 0.60 31.01 -30.87
N SER A 20 -0.53 30.55 -31.40
CA SER A 20 -0.98 30.97 -32.73
C SER A 20 -1.80 32.23 -32.51
N ASN A 21 -1.14 33.39 -32.59
CA ASN A 21 -1.84 34.65 -32.76
C ASN A 21 -1.88 34.92 -34.27
N ASP A 22 -3.04 34.68 -34.88
CA ASP A 22 -3.35 35.16 -36.21
C ASP A 22 -3.50 36.68 -36.13
N ASN A 23 -2.68 37.37 -36.91
CA ASN A 23 -2.74 38.81 -37.07
C ASN A 23 -3.47 39.07 -38.39
N ASP A 24 -4.61 39.75 -38.35
CA ASP A 24 -4.92 40.71 -39.42
C ASP A 24 -5.91 41.77 -38.95
N THR A 25 -5.47 43.03 -38.94
CA THR A 25 -6.08 44.15 -39.65
C THR A 25 -5.66 45.48 -39.02
N LEU A 26 -4.96 46.28 -39.82
CA LEU A 26 -4.62 47.69 -39.65
C LEU A 26 -5.80 48.58 -39.19
N LYS A 27 -5.55 49.49 -38.24
CA LYS A 27 -5.69 50.95 -38.43
C LYS A 27 -5.24 51.79 -37.21
N ASN A 28 -4.56 52.89 -37.54
CA ASN A 28 -4.02 53.94 -36.68
C ASN A 28 -5.06 54.59 -35.74
N ASN A 29 -4.64 54.98 -34.52
CA ASN A 29 -4.58 56.38 -34.09
C ASN A 29 -4.05 56.56 -32.64
N ALA A 30 -3.50 57.75 -32.41
CA ALA A 30 -2.74 58.21 -31.25
C ALA A 30 -3.44 58.13 -29.89
N GLN A 31 -2.67 57.95 -28.81
CA GLN A 31 -2.46 58.92 -27.71
C GLN A 31 -1.70 58.31 -26.54
N GLN A 32 -0.66 59.02 -26.09
CA GLN A 32 0.03 58.83 -24.80
C GLN A 32 -0.94 59.02 -23.63
N ILE A 33 -0.95 58.12 -22.64
CA ILE A 33 -1.07 58.48 -21.21
C ILE A 33 -0.23 57.52 -20.35
N LYS A 34 0.59 58.13 -19.48
CA LYS A 34 1.42 57.54 -18.43
C LYS A 34 0.58 56.73 -17.42
N SER A 35 1.05 55.55 -17.05
CA SER A 35 0.84 54.98 -15.70
C SER A 35 1.78 53.79 -15.50
N ARG A 36 2.94 54.06 -14.91
CA ARG A 36 3.89 53.07 -14.40
C ARG A 36 3.25 52.42 -13.16
N LYS A 37 2.39 51.43 -13.37
CA LYS A 37 1.82 50.61 -12.28
C LYS A 37 2.81 49.50 -11.97
N ASN A 38 3.49 49.62 -10.83
CA ASN A 38 4.33 48.58 -10.26
C ASN A 38 3.52 47.27 -10.22
N ARG A 39 3.93 46.27 -11.01
CA ARG A 39 3.49 44.89 -10.81
C ARG A 39 4.23 44.40 -9.57
N ASP A 40 3.59 44.56 -8.43
CA ASP A 40 3.92 43.80 -7.25
C ASP A 40 3.62 42.33 -7.57
N LEU A 41 4.65 41.59 -8.01
CA LEU A 41 4.62 40.13 -8.00
C LEU A 41 4.77 39.70 -6.54
N SER A 42 3.69 39.83 -5.77
CA SER A 42 3.55 38.98 -4.60
C SER A 42 3.39 37.56 -5.12
N GLN A 43 4.49 36.83 -5.10
CA GLN A 43 4.52 35.40 -5.29
C GLN A 43 3.71 34.83 -4.11
N LYS A 44 2.42 34.57 -4.35
CA LYS A 44 1.57 33.87 -3.40
C LYS A 44 2.16 32.47 -3.28
N GLU A 45 3.00 32.26 -2.26
CA GLU A 45 3.48 30.93 -1.92
C GLU A 45 2.26 30.02 -1.83
N LEU A 46 2.27 28.95 -2.63
CA LEU A 46 1.34 27.86 -2.43
C LEU A 46 1.48 27.41 -0.97
N PRO A 47 0.37 27.22 -0.25
CA PRO A 47 0.45 26.72 1.12
C PRO A 47 1.32 25.46 1.12
N PRO A 48 2.18 25.25 2.13
CA PRO A 48 3.01 24.05 2.21
C PRO A 48 2.10 22.84 2.00
N GLN A 49 2.41 21.99 1.02
CA GLN A 49 1.75 20.69 0.93
C GLN A 49 1.94 20.02 2.29
N GLU A 50 0.84 19.80 3.02
CA GLU A 50 0.89 19.08 4.28
C GLU A 50 1.58 17.75 4.00
N LYS A 51 2.75 17.56 4.62
CA LYS A 51 3.48 16.31 4.51
C LYS A 51 2.60 15.23 5.07
N ILE A 52 2.21 14.27 4.24
CA ILE A 52 1.36 13.16 4.65
C ILE A 52 2.11 12.37 5.72
N THR A 53 1.48 12.23 6.88
CA THR A 53 1.98 11.44 8.02
C THR A 53 0.95 10.37 8.38
N LEU A 54 1.44 9.24 8.90
CA LEU A 54 0.60 8.23 9.52
C LEU A 54 0.18 8.70 10.91
N THR A 55 -1.05 8.38 11.30
CA THR A 55 -1.42 8.38 12.72
C THR A 55 -0.76 7.20 13.42
N SER A 56 -0.74 7.21 14.76
CA SER A 56 -0.21 6.07 15.53
C SER A 56 -0.96 4.77 15.24
N ASP A 57 -2.28 4.84 14.97
CA ASP A 57 -3.07 3.66 14.65
C ASP A 57 -2.76 3.15 13.24
N GLU A 58 -2.62 4.07 12.26
CA GLU A 58 -2.23 3.72 10.89
C GLU A 58 -0.83 3.10 10.84
N GLU A 59 0.13 3.64 11.59
CA GLU A 59 1.49 3.10 11.71
C GLU A 59 1.48 1.70 12.33
N LYS A 60 0.69 1.48 13.37
CA LYS A 60 0.52 0.17 14.00
C LYS A 60 -0.07 -0.84 13.02
N MET A 61 -1.18 -0.51 12.37
CA MET A 61 -1.85 -1.40 11.40
C MET A 61 -0.93 -1.74 10.23
N PHE A 62 -0.23 -0.76 9.67
CA PHE A 62 0.74 -0.98 8.59
C PHE A 62 1.89 -1.88 9.04
N THR A 63 2.44 -1.66 10.24
CA THR A 63 3.52 -2.48 10.78
C THR A 63 3.08 -3.92 11.00
N SER A 64 1.90 -4.14 11.57
CA SER A 64 1.32 -5.47 11.75
C SER A 64 1.02 -6.16 10.42
N LEU A 65 0.50 -5.42 9.43
CA LEU A 65 0.28 -5.92 8.06
C LEU A 65 1.58 -6.46 7.45
N VAL A 66 2.63 -5.62 7.44
CA VAL A 66 3.94 -5.99 6.89
C VAL A 66 4.53 -7.19 7.65
N THR A 67 4.44 -7.17 8.98
CA THR A 67 4.96 -8.25 9.84
C THR A 67 4.26 -9.57 9.55
N ALA A 68 2.92 -9.59 9.47
CA ALA A 68 2.15 -10.79 9.20
C ALA A 68 2.46 -11.38 7.82
N PHE A 69 2.52 -10.55 6.77
CA PHE A 69 2.80 -11.04 5.43
C PHE A 69 4.26 -11.48 5.23
N LYS A 70 5.24 -10.76 5.80
CA LYS A 70 6.64 -11.23 5.80
C LYS A 70 6.76 -12.58 6.48
N TYR A 71 6.10 -12.76 7.62
CA TYR A 71 6.11 -14.04 8.35
C TYR A 71 5.41 -15.15 7.56
N THR A 72 4.27 -14.86 6.93
CA THR A 72 3.55 -15.79 6.06
C THR A 72 4.44 -16.26 4.92
N VAL A 73 5.10 -15.34 4.22
CA VAL A 73 6.04 -15.66 3.14
C VAL A 73 7.22 -16.48 3.67
N GLU A 74 7.76 -16.16 4.84
CA GLU A 74 8.86 -16.92 5.45
C GLU A 74 8.45 -18.37 5.77
N LYS A 75 7.27 -18.56 6.36
CA LYS A 75 6.81 -19.88 6.84
C LYS A 75 6.16 -20.75 5.78
N LEU A 76 5.51 -20.13 4.79
CA LEU A 76 4.64 -20.80 3.83
C LEU A 76 5.09 -20.58 2.38
N SER A 77 6.36 -20.18 2.16
CA SER A 77 6.91 -19.92 0.82
C SER A 77 6.64 -21.07 -0.15
N GLU A 78 6.86 -22.32 0.28
CA GLU A 78 6.61 -23.55 -0.51
C GLU A 78 5.17 -23.63 -1.05
N ASN A 79 4.21 -23.06 -0.31
CA ASN A 79 2.78 -23.05 -0.63
C ASN A 79 2.32 -21.72 -1.25
N THR A 80 3.22 -20.76 -1.47
CA THR A 80 2.92 -19.42 -1.98
C THR A 80 3.45 -19.29 -3.41
N ASN A 81 2.56 -19.46 -4.39
CA ASN A 81 2.88 -19.27 -5.80
C ASN A 81 3.50 -17.88 -6.04
N GLY A 82 4.61 -17.82 -6.78
CA GLY A 82 5.34 -16.59 -7.05
C GLY A 82 6.38 -16.16 -5.99
N CYS A 83 6.39 -16.81 -4.81
CA CYS A 83 7.49 -16.73 -3.82
C CYS A 83 8.37 -18.01 -3.79
N ASN A 84 8.00 -19.02 -4.58
CA ASN A 84 8.71 -20.28 -4.73
C ASN A 84 9.98 -20.12 -5.58
N ASN A 85 11.17 -20.08 -4.96
CA ASN A 85 12.45 -20.47 -5.56
C ASN A 85 13.64 -20.42 -4.56
N GLY A 86 13.44 -20.88 -3.32
CA GLY A 86 14.51 -21.02 -2.31
C GLY A 86 15.09 -19.70 -1.78
N ASP A 87 14.83 -18.60 -2.47
CA ASP A 87 15.16 -17.25 -2.06
C ASP A 87 13.88 -16.42 -2.11
N ASN A 88 13.24 -16.24 -0.95
CA ASN A 88 12.05 -15.40 -0.76
C ASN A 88 12.31 -13.91 -1.14
N GLY A 89 13.47 -13.62 -1.76
CA GLY A 89 13.96 -12.33 -2.19
C GLY A 89 12.92 -11.48 -2.89
N LYS A 90 12.16 -11.98 -3.87
CA LYS A 90 11.11 -11.16 -4.52
C LYS A 90 10.08 -10.62 -3.51
N CYS A 91 9.54 -11.50 -2.68
CA CYS A 91 8.47 -11.18 -1.75
C CYS A 91 8.98 -10.33 -0.58
N ASN A 92 10.15 -10.66 -0.03
CA ASN A 92 10.82 -9.84 0.98
C ASN A 92 11.23 -8.47 0.44
N ASN A 93 11.79 -8.39 -0.76
CA ASN A 93 12.16 -7.13 -1.41
C ASN A 93 10.94 -6.24 -1.69
N PHE A 94 9.75 -6.82 -1.92
CA PHE A 94 8.52 -6.06 -2.03
C PHE A 94 8.16 -5.41 -0.70
N PHE A 95 8.15 -6.16 0.41
CA PHE A 95 7.82 -5.60 1.72
C PHE A 95 8.87 -4.61 2.22
N ASP A 96 10.16 -4.87 1.97
CA ASP A 96 11.23 -3.92 2.29
C ASP A 96 11.09 -2.63 1.46
N TRP A 97 10.76 -2.75 0.18
CA TRP A 97 10.43 -1.60 -0.65
C TRP A 97 9.21 -0.84 -0.11
N LEU A 98 8.15 -1.55 0.28
CA LEU A 98 6.92 -0.97 0.80
C LEU A 98 7.16 -0.20 2.11
N SER A 99 8.00 -0.71 3.00
CA SER A 99 8.43 0.01 4.21
C SER A 99 9.30 1.24 3.92
N SER A 100 9.98 1.27 2.77
CA SER A 100 10.82 2.39 2.33
C SER A 100 10.13 3.40 1.39
N THR A 101 8.91 3.08 0.93
CA THR A 101 8.19 3.88 -0.08
C THR A 101 7.53 5.11 0.54
N ASP A 102 6.87 5.91 -0.31
CA ASP A 102 6.11 7.08 0.13
C ASP A 102 5.04 6.75 1.18
N THR A 103 4.90 7.63 2.17
CA THR A 103 3.98 7.51 3.30
C THR A 103 2.53 7.37 2.87
N GLN A 104 2.14 7.93 1.73
CA GLN A 104 0.76 7.83 1.24
C GLN A 104 0.39 6.38 0.89
N LYS A 105 1.28 5.60 0.25
CA LYS A 105 1.03 4.17 0.01
C LYS A 105 0.88 3.37 1.31
N GLN A 106 1.67 3.69 2.33
CA GLN A 106 1.59 3.03 3.64
C GLN A 106 0.24 3.32 4.31
N LYS A 107 -0.20 4.59 4.23
CA LYS A 107 -1.49 5.06 4.75
C LYS A 107 -2.65 4.36 4.06
N GLU A 108 -2.61 4.26 2.74
CA GLU A 108 -3.65 3.58 1.95
C GLU A 108 -3.78 2.11 2.32
N LEU A 109 -2.68 1.41 2.59
CA LEU A 109 -2.72 0.00 3.01
C LEU A 109 -3.18 -0.16 4.46
N ALA A 110 -2.78 0.72 5.37
CA ALA A 110 -3.31 0.73 6.74
C ALA A 110 -4.84 0.89 6.72
N GLN A 111 -5.34 1.85 5.94
CA GLN A 111 -6.77 2.08 5.78
C GLN A 111 -7.47 0.89 5.14
N ALA A 112 -6.91 0.30 4.07
CA ALA A 112 -7.43 -0.89 3.44
C ALA A 112 -7.51 -2.10 4.39
N PHE A 113 -6.50 -2.27 5.25
CA PHE A 113 -6.43 -3.39 6.18
C PHE A 113 -7.38 -3.27 7.38
N THR A 114 -7.93 -2.08 7.65
CA THR A 114 -8.74 -1.77 8.84
C THR A 114 -9.81 -2.82 9.12
N THR A 115 -10.55 -3.26 8.10
CA THR A 115 -11.66 -4.22 8.25
C THR A 115 -11.16 -5.58 8.76
N ALA A 116 -10.17 -6.17 8.09
CA ALA A 116 -9.58 -7.44 8.51
C ALA A 116 -8.84 -7.31 9.85
N TYR A 117 -8.12 -6.21 10.08
CA TYR A 117 -7.44 -5.93 11.33
C TYR A 117 -8.43 -5.91 12.50
N ASN A 118 -9.53 -5.15 12.40
CA ASN A 118 -10.52 -5.03 13.46
C ASN A 118 -11.21 -6.36 13.75
N PHE A 119 -11.52 -7.15 12.72
CA PHE A 119 -12.05 -8.49 12.90
C PHE A 119 -11.06 -9.37 13.68
N LEU A 120 -9.82 -9.48 13.20
CA LEU A 120 -8.76 -10.28 13.82
C LEU A 120 -8.47 -9.85 15.26
N GLU A 121 -8.43 -8.54 15.52
CA GLU A 121 -8.22 -7.98 16.86
C GLU A 121 -9.37 -8.33 17.81
N SER A 122 -10.62 -8.32 17.33
CA SER A 122 -11.76 -8.78 18.15
C SER A 122 -11.65 -10.28 18.51
N LYS A 123 -11.13 -11.09 17.59
CA LYS A 123 -10.90 -12.52 17.83
C LYS A 123 -9.74 -12.74 18.80
N ARG A 124 -8.63 -12.02 18.64
CA ARG A 124 -7.53 -12.02 19.61
C ARG A 124 -8.03 -11.65 21.00
N GLN A 125 -8.79 -10.57 21.14
CA GLN A 125 -9.29 -10.13 22.44
C GLN A 125 -10.17 -11.18 23.14
N SER A 126 -10.97 -11.94 22.38
CA SER A 126 -11.84 -12.98 22.94
C SER A 126 -11.14 -14.31 23.19
N LYS A 127 -10.13 -14.68 22.38
CA LYS A 127 -9.48 -16.01 22.42
C LYS A 127 -8.09 -16.01 23.04
N ALA A 128 -7.43 -14.86 23.09
CA ALA A 128 -6.02 -14.71 23.45
C ALA A 128 -5.71 -13.30 23.98
N SER A 129 -6.52 -12.82 24.94
CA SER A 129 -6.42 -11.44 25.45
C SER A 129 -5.04 -11.06 26.00
N GLY A 130 -4.25 -12.04 26.45
CA GLY A 130 -2.88 -11.86 26.94
C GLY A 130 -1.78 -11.83 25.88
N GLU A 131 -2.10 -12.09 24.60
CA GLU A 131 -1.15 -11.99 23.47
C GLU A 131 -1.31 -10.64 22.77
N ASP A 132 -0.23 -10.04 22.26
CA ASP A 132 -0.37 -8.93 21.31
C ASP A 132 -0.84 -9.42 19.92
N PHE A 133 -1.26 -8.49 19.06
CA PHE A 133 -1.80 -8.81 17.73
C PHE A 133 -0.82 -9.63 16.90
N ASP A 134 0.43 -9.19 16.79
CA ASP A 134 1.41 -9.85 15.94
C ASP A 134 1.74 -11.26 16.44
N THR A 135 1.83 -11.45 17.76
CA THR A 135 2.05 -12.75 18.40
C THR A 135 0.90 -13.70 18.09
N TYR A 136 -0.33 -13.23 18.21
CA TYR A 136 -1.53 -14.02 17.92
C TYR A 136 -1.59 -14.45 16.44
N ILE A 137 -1.31 -13.53 15.50
CA ILE A 137 -1.28 -13.85 14.07
C ILE A 137 -0.15 -14.82 13.73
N LYS A 138 1.07 -14.63 14.27
CA LYS A 138 2.18 -15.57 14.08
C LYS A 138 1.86 -16.95 14.63
N GLY A 139 1.24 -16.99 15.82
CA GLY A 139 0.75 -18.23 16.43
C GLY A 139 -0.25 -18.98 15.55
N ALA A 140 -1.10 -18.26 14.83
CA ALA A 140 -1.98 -18.86 13.83
C ALA A 140 -1.21 -19.38 12.63
N ILE A 141 -0.26 -18.62 12.05
CA ILE A 141 0.54 -19.04 10.90
C ILE A 141 1.39 -20.29 11.21
N ASP A 142 1.94 -20.39 12.42
CA ASP A 142 2.72 -21.56 12.86
C ASP A 142 1.85 -22.79 13.15
N CYS A 143 0.54 -22.60 13.32
CA CYS A 143 -0.36 -23.66 13.73
C CYS A 143 -0.69 -24.62 12.58
N LYS A 144 0.01 -25.77 12.57
CA LYS A 144 -0.23 -26.85 11.62
C LYS A 144 -1.50 -27.63 12.01
N LYS A 145 -2.36 -27.93 11.03
CA LYS A 145 -3.59 -28.74 11.17
C LYS A 145 -3.36 -30.18 11.67
N ASN A 146 -2.10 -30.62 11.77
CA ASN A 146 -1.72 -32.00 12.07
C ASN A 146 -1.96 -32.37 13.56
N ASN A 147 -3.23 -32.64 13.90
CA ASN A 147 -3.75 -33.19 15.16
C ASN A 147 -3.90 -32.24 16.37
N GLN A 148 -3.81 -30.93 16.20
CA GLN A 148 -4.20 -30.00 17.27
C GLN A 148 -5.64 -29.54 17.05
N GLN A 149 -6.51 -29.79 18.03
CA GLN A 149 -7.78 -29.08 18.11
C GLN A 149 -7.46 -27.59 18.26
N LEU A 150 -7.86 -26.80 17.27
CA LEU A 150 -7.65 -25.36 17.28
C LEU A 150 -8.50 -24.67 18.34
N ASN A 151 -9.48 -25.37 18.94
CA ASN A 151 -10.40 -24.87 19.97
C ASN A 151 -11.01 -23.51 19.58
N ASN A 152 -11.29 -23.34 18.29
CA ASN A 152 -11.80 -22.13 17.68
C ASN A 152 -10.91 -20.89 17.94
N LYS A 153 -9.63 -21.10 18.31
CA LYS A 153 -8.68 -20.02 18.61
C LYS A 153 -8.39 -19.22 17.36
N TYR A 154 -8.23 -19.88 16.21
CA TYR A 154 -7.85 -19.22 14.95
C TYR A 154 -8.89 -19.43 13.84
N GLY A 155 -10.12 -19.81 14.19
CA GLY A 155 -11.07 -20.33 13.19
C GLY A 155 -12.31 -21.04 13.74
N ASP A 156 -12.86 -21.95 12.93
CA ASP A 156 -14.02 -22.79 13.24
C ASP A 156 -13.71 -24.04 14.08
N GLY A 157 -12.43 -24.26 14.40
CA GLY A 157 -11.96 -25.42 15.17
C GLY A 157 -11.47 -26.59 14.32
N ASN A 158 -11.83 -26.65 13.04
CA ASN A 158 -11.34 -27.61 12.04
C ASN A 158 -10.32 -26.98 11.10
N GLU A 159 -10.54 -25.71 10.75
CA GLU A 159 -9.72 -24.92 9.86
C GLU A 159 -9.02 -23.78 10.61
N ASN A 160 -7.97 -23.27 9.99
CA ASN A 160 -7.23 -22.10 10.45
C ASN A 160 -7.45 -20.95 9.48
N GLU A 161 -8.52 -20.19 9.71
CA GLU A 161 -9.01 -19.12 8.86
C GLU A 161 -8.03 -17.95 8.79
N ILE A 162 -7.28 -17.70 9.87
CA ILE A 162 -6.20 -16.70 9.86
C ILE A 162 -5.10 -17.10 8.89
N GLU A 163 -4.57 -18.33 9.00
CA GLU A 163 -3.52 -18.83 8.10
C GLU A 163 -4.00 -18.80 6.64
N GLN A 164 -5.21 -19.29 6.39
CA GLN A 164 -5.78 -19.33 5.04
C GLN A 164 -5.95 -17.94 4.44
N TYR A 165 -6.37 -16.95 5.23
CA TYR A 165 -6.48 -15.56 4.79
C TYR A 165 -5.12 -15.02 4.33
N PHE A 166 -4.09 -15.10 5.19
CA PHE A 166 -2.78 -14.53 4.85
C PHE A 166 -2.10 -15.31 3.72
N ARG A 167 -2.15 -16.64 3.73
CA ARG A 167 -1.61 -17.46 2.63
C ARG A 167 -2.34 -17.19 1.32
N GLY A 168 -3.67 -17.07 1.36
CA GLY A 168 -4.52 -16.80 0.21
C GLY A 168 -4.19 -15.46 -0.43
N VAL A 169 -4.16 -14.38 0.36
CA VAL A 169 -3.80 -13.04 -0.12
C VAL A 169 -2.36 -13.02 -0.63
N ALA A 170 -1.40 -13.61 0.08
CA ALA A 170 -0.01 -13.70 -0.38
C ALA A 170 0.08 -14.42 -1.74
N GLY A 171 -0.63 -15.53 -1.90
CA GLY A 171 -0.75 -16.23 -3.18
C GLY A 171 -1.29 -15.34 -4.30
N SER A 172 -2.40 -14.62 -4.06
CA SER A 172 -3.01 -13.71 -5.04
C SER A 172 -2.07 -12.60 -5.52
N ILE A 173 -1.38 -11.93 -4.59
CA ILE A 173 -0.61 -10.73 -4.90
C ILE A 173 0.73 -11.06 -5.58
N PHE A 174 1.30 -12.23 -5.34
CA PHE A 174 2.59 -12.62 -5.91
C PHE A 174 2.49 -13.51 -7.16
N THR A 175 1.33 -14.14 -7.40
CA THR A 175 1.07 -14.92 -8.61
C THR A 175 1.07 -14.03 -9.85
N ASP A 176 1.92 -14.40 -10.82
CA ASP A 176 2.08 -13.80 -12.15
C ASP A 176 2.42 -12.29 -12.20
N LYS A 177 2.79 -11.68 -11.07
CA LYS A 177 3.15 -10.25 -10.97
C LYS A 177 4.59 -10.08 -10.52
N ASN A 178 5.39 -9.29 -11.24
CA ASN A 178 6.79 -9.01 -10.87
C ASN A 178 7.05 -7.53 -10.57
N ASP A 179 6.15 -6.64 -10.98
CA ASP A 179 6.26 -5.22 -10.73
C ASP A 179 5.74 -4.86 -9.32
N LYS A 180 6.48 -4.01 -8.60
CA LYS A 180 6.15 -3.66 -7.21
C LYS A 180 4.88 -2.81 -7.11
N ASP A 181 4.61 -1.95 -8.09
CA ASP A 181 3.40 -1.14 -8.10
C ASP A 181 2.16 -1.97 -8.47
N GLU A 182 2.30 -2.98 -9.33
CA GLU A 182 1.26 -3.97 -9.59
C GLU A 182 0.94 -4.82 -8.37
N ILE A 183 1.96 -5.33 -7.67
CA ILE A 183 1.79 -6.09 -6.42
C ILE A 183 1.11 -5.20 -5.36
N TYR A 184 1.52 -3.93 -5.24
CA TYR A 184 0.90 -2.95 -4.34
C TYR A 184 -0.59 -2.77 -4.62
N LYS A 185 -0.97 -2.53 -5.89
CA LYS A 185 -2.38 -2.37 -6.28
C LYS A 185 -3.18 -3.62 -5.95
N CYS A 186 -2.65 -4.79 -6.29
CA CYS A 186 -3.30 -6.07 -5.99
C CYS A 186 -3.49 -6.27 -4.48
N LEU A 187 -2.48 -5.97 -3.65
CA LEU A 187 -2.58 -6.04 -2.20
C LEU A 187 -3.66 -5.10 -1.68
N LYS A 188 -3.66 -3.84 -2.13
CA LYS A 188 -4.66 -2.86 -1.73
C LYS A 188 -6.08 -3.34 -2.06
N ASP A 189 -6.29 -3.87 -3.25
CA ASP A 189 -7.59 -4.37 -3.70
C ASP A 189 -8.05 -5.59 -2.90
N GLU A 190 -7.14 -6.55 -2.63
CA GLU A 190 -7.41 -7.72 -1.78
C GLU A 190 -7.76 -7.33 -0.34
N LEU A 191 -7.17 -6.26 0.19
CA LEU A 191 -7.45 -5.76 1.54
C LEU A 191 -8.76 -4.95 1.63
N LEU A 192 -9.05 -4.11 0.62
CA LEU A 192 -10.25 -3.25 0.60
C LEU A 192 -11.53 -4.04 0.42
N ASN A 193 -11.47 -5.13 -0.34
CA ASN A 193 -12.66 -5.83 -0.76
C ASN A 193 -13.04 -6.92 0.25
N ASP A 194 -14.03 -6.59 1.09
CA ASP A 194 -14.67 -7.50 2.04
C ASP A 194 -15.50 -8.62 1.38
N THR A 195 -15.61 -8.60 0.05
CA THR A 195 -16.18 -9.70 -0.75
C THR A 195 -15.12 -10.53 -1.46
N THR A 196 -13.83 -10.28 -1.21
CA THR A 196 -12.79 -11.21 -1.65
C THR A 196 -13.05 -12.57 -1.01
N LYS A 197 -12.77 -13.63 -1.78
CA LYS A 197 -12.89 -15.01 -1.28
C LYS A 197 -12.05 -15.22 -0.01
N HIS A 198 -10.95 -14.47 0.13
CA HIS A 198 -10.07 -14.57 1.30
C HIS A 198 -10.69 -13.96 2.54
N TYR A 199 -11.22 -12.73 2.47
CA TYR A 199 -11.89 -12.14 3.62
C TYR A 199 -13.19 -12.87 3.98
N GLU A 200 -13.98 -13.28 2.98
CA GLU A 200 -15.16 -14.11 3.21
C GLU A 200 -14.78 -15.43 3.91
N GLY A 201 -13.70 -16.09 3.45
CA GLY A 201 -13.15 -17.28 4.09
C GLY A 201 -12.69 -17.04 5.54
N LEU A 202 -12.17 -15.86 5.84
CA LEU A 202 -11.79 -15.45 7.19
C LEU A 202 -13.01 -15.31 8.12
N THR A 203 -14.12 -14.76 7.63
CA THR A 203 -15.25 -14.36 8.49
C THR A 203 -16.40 -15.34 8.54
N THR A 204 -16.75 -15.98 7.41
CA THR A 204 -18.02 -16.71 7.27
C THR A 204 -18.05 -18.00 8.08
N ASN A 205 -16.92 -18.67 8.22
CA ASN A 205 -16.85 -19.97 8.91
C ASN A 205 -16.52 -19.83 10.39
N TRP A 206 -16.13 -18.65 10.86
CA TRP A 206 -15.59 -18.48 12.21
C TRP A 206 -16.60 -18.85 13.31
N GLN A 207 -16.22 -19.76 14.20
CA GLN A 207 -17.03 -20.14 15.36
C GLN A 207 -16.52 -19.47 16.66
N ASN A 208 -17.46 -18.98 17.47
CA ASN A 208 -17.14 -18.37 18.76
C ASN A 208 -16.89 -19.41 19.86
#